data_AF-A0A3R8ZB86-F1
#
_entry.id   AF-A0A3R8ZB86-F1
#
_cell.length_a   1.000
_cell.length_b   1.000
_cell.length_c   1.000
_cell.angle_alpha   90.00
_cell.angle_beta   90.00
_cell.angle_gamma   90.00
#
_symmetry.space_group_name_H-M   'P 1'
#
loop_
_entity.id
_entity.type
_entity.pdbx_description
1 polymer ?
#
loop_
_entity_poly.entity_id
_entity_poly.type
_entity_poly.pdbx_seq_one_letter_code
_entity_poly.pdbx_strand_id
1 'polypeptide(L)'
;MGEGAVASGASATAIGQGASATAANSVALGQGSVADRANAVSVGSAGNERQVTNVAAGYAATDAVNKGQLDSGLATANSYTDQRFSAMADNFDIYKGEIDERLRHQDRRIDRQGAMNAAMLNMATSAAGVRTQNRVGVGVGFQSGESALSLGYQRALSERATVTFGGAFSSDDSSVGVGAGFGW
;
A
#
# COMPACT_ATOMS: atom_id res chain seq x y z
N MET A 1 2.95 43.75 45.10
CA MET A 1 1.67 44.04 45.82
C MET A 1 1.19 42.75 46.46
N GLY A 2 1.11 42.71 47.79
CA GLY A 2 0.83 41.50 48.56
C GLY A 2 1.87 41.29 49.66
N GLU A 3 1.45 40.73 50.80
CA GLU A 3 2.36 40.35 51.87
C GLU A 3 3.38 39.32 51.36
N GLY A 4 4.66 39.53 51.66
CA GLY A 4 5.74 38.66 51.18
C GLY A 4 5.98 38.66 49.66
N ALA A 5 5.38 39.58 48.88
CA ALA A 5 5.64 39.67 47.44
C ALA A 5 7.05 40.21 47.17
N VAL A 6 7.82 39.53 46.32
CA VAL A 6 9.21 39.86 45.98
C VAL A 6 9.33 40.12 44.48
N ALA A 7 9.82 41.30 44.09
CA ALA A 7 10.19 41.63 42.71
C ALA A 7 11.67 42.04 42.68
N SER A 8 12.56 41.05 42.67
CA SER A 8 14.02 41.27 42.75
C SER A 8 14.72 41.29 41.39
N GLY A 9 14.03 40.84 40.32
CA GLY A 9 14.55 40.94 38.96
C GLY A 9 14.52 42.39 38.45
N ALA A 10 15.46 42.74 37.56
CA ALA A 10 15.44 44.05 36.89
C ALA A 10 14.12 44.24 36.12
N SER A 11 13.40 45.34 36.32
CA SER A 11 12.08 45.58 35.71
C SER A 11 11.02 44.50 36.00
N ALA A 12 11.12 43.79 37.13
CA ALA A 12 10.15 42.75 37.50
C ALA A 12 8.89 43.32 38.17
N THR A 13 7.79 42.57 38.09
CA THR A 13 6.52 42.88 38.78
C THR A 13 6.03 41.64 39.54
N ALA A 14 5.62 41.82 40.80
CA ALA A 14 5.03 40.74 41.61
C ALA A 14 3.69 41.18 42.22
N ILE A 15 2.62 40.44 41.92
CA ILE A 15 1.25 40.70 42.36
C ILE A 15 0.66 39.43 42.98
N GLY A 16 0.42 39.44 44.30
CA GLY A 16 -0.10 38.31 45.06
C GLY A 16 0.72 38.06 46.34
N GLN A 17 0.08 37.52 47.38
CA GLN A 17 0.79 37.13 48.62
C GLN A 17 1.84 36.06 48.29
N GLY A 18 3.09 36.25 48.74
CA GLY A 18 4.20 35.33 48.44
C GLY A 18 4.58 35.20 46.95
N ALA A 19 4.09 36.06 46.07
CA ALA A 19 4.50 36.05 44.66
C ALA A 19 5.97 36.46 44.51
N SER A 20 6.75 35.75 43.70
CA SER A 20 8.19 35.98 43.53
C SER A 20 8.58 36.12 42.06
N ALA A 21 9.02 37.32 41.65
CA ALA A 21 9.51 37.62 40.32
C ALA A 21 11.01 37.95 40.37
N THR A 22 11.84 36.95 40.08
CA THR A 22 13.31 37.01 40.24
C THR A 22 14.04 37.25 38.92
N ALA A 23 13.41 36.96 37.77
CA ALA A 23 14.00 37.17 36.46
C ALA A 23 13.76 38.59 35.91
N ALA A 24 14.64 39.04 35.00
CA ALA A 24 14.53 40.35 34.38
C ALA A 24 13.28 40.48 33.48
N ASN A 25 12.59 41.62 33.56
CA ASN A 25 11.38 41.92 32.80
C ASN A 25 10.30 40.82 32.93
N SER A 26 10.11 40.30 34.15
CA SER A 26 9.17 39.20 34.42
C SER A 26 7.99 39.66 35.29
N VAL A 27 6.88 38.93 35.21
CA VAL A 27 5.68 39.18 36.01
C VAL A 27 5.24 37.91 36.73
N ALA A 28 5.22 37.93 38.06
CA ALA A 28 4.56 36.90 38.86
C ALA A 28 3.14 37.37 39.24
N LEU A 29 2.12 36.69 38.71
CA LEU A 29 0.71 37.06 38.88
C LEU A 29 -0.04 35.96 39.65
N GLY A 30 -0.53 36.28 40.83
CA GLY A 30 -1.25 35.37 41.73
C GLY A 30 -0.44 35.00 42.98
N GLN A 31 -1.14 34.54 44.02
CA GLN A 31 -0.57 34.10 45.29
C GLN A 31 0.43 32.95 45.05
N GLY A 32 1.63 33.01 45.64
CA GLY A 32 2.65 31.97 45.49
C GLY A 32 3.15 31.72 44.06
N SER A 33 2.83 32.60 43.10
CA SER A 33 3.35 32.49 41.72
C SER A 33 4.85 32.79 41.69
N VAL A 34 5.59 32.07 40.86
CA VAL A 34 7.04 32.24 40.69
C VAL A 34 7.35 32.54 39.23
N ALA A 35 7.99 33.67 38.96
CA ALA A 35 8.46 34.09 37.64
C ALA A 35 9.99 34.10 37.61
N ASP A 36 10.55 33.00 37.12
CA ASP A 36 11.99 32.69 37.05
C ASP A 36 12.57 32.77 35.63
N ARG A 37 11.75 33.11 34.63
CA ARG A 37 12.15 33.32 33.24
C ARG A 37 12.04 34.79 32.83
N ALA A 38 13.06 35.30 32.16
CA ALA A 38 13.05 36.67 31.67
C ALA A 38 12.00 36.88 30.56
N ASN A 39 11.41 38.09 30.49
CA ASN A 39 10.39 38.45 29.49
C ASN A 39 9.15 37.53 29.50
N ALA A 40 8.69 37.11 30.69
CA ALA A 40 7.57 36.18 30.82
C ALA A 40 6.61 36.58 31.95
N VAL A 41 5.34 36.18 31.79
CA VAL A 41 4.32 36.23 32.84
C VAL A 41 4.11 34.81 33.36
N SER A 42 4.27 34.61 34.66
CA SER A 42 3.92 33.37 35.35
C SER A 42 2.63 33.57 36.13
N VAL A 43 1.67 32.66 35.92
CA VAL A 43 0.38 32.64 36.61
C VAL A 43 0.33 31.61 37.74
N GLY A 44 1.44 30.95 38.06
CA GLY A 44 1.53 29.89 39.05
C GLY A 44 2.97 29.58 39.41
N SER A 45 3.21 28.36 39.89
CA SER A 45 4.55 27.83 40.13
C SER A 45 4.58 26.35 39.74
N ALA A 46 5.77 25.75 39.67
CA ALA A 46 5.89 24.34 39.33
C ALA A 46 5.05 23.47 40.29
N GLY A 47 4.15 22.66 39.73
CA GLY A 47 3.21 21.82 40.50
C GLY A 47 2.01 22.57 41.10
N ASN A 48 1.89 23.87 40.87
CA ASN A 48 0.76 24.72 41.26
C ASN A 48 0.35 25.61 40.09
N GLU A 49 0.17 25.01 38.91
CA GLU A 49 -0.25 25.69 37.70
C GLU A 49 -1.69 26.20 37.82
N ARG A 50 -1.98 27.32 37.15
CA ARG A 50 -3.33 27.88 37.07
C ARG A 50 -3.83 27.84 35.65
N GLN A 51 -5.14 27.64 35.51
CA GLN A 51 -5.82 27.78 34.22
C GLN A 51 -6.04 29.27 33.92
N VAL A 52 -5.87 29.65 32.66
CA VAL A 52 -6.28 30.95 32.13
C VAL A 52 -7.58 30.75 31.37
N THR A 53 -8.70 31.19 31.94
CA THR A 53 -10.05 30.96 31.39
C THR A 53 -10.60 32.21 30.70
N ASN A 54 -11.64 32.02 29.88
CA ASN A 54 -12.29 33.11 29.11
C ASN A 54 -11.36 33.79 28.09
N VAL A 55 -10.44 33.03 27.50
CA VAL A 55 -9.56 33.50 26.42
C VAL A 55 -10.34 33.46 25.10
N ALA A 56 -10.62 34.63 24.53
CA ALA A 56 -11.20 34.75 23.19
C ALA A 56 -10.27 34.13 22.14
N ALA A 57 -10.81 33.78 20.97
CA ALA A 57 -9.99 33.23 19.89
C ALA A 57 -8.93 34.24 19.43
N GLY A 58 -7.68 33.82 19.36
CA GLY A 58 -6.58 34.65 18.88
C GLY A 58 -6.72 34.98 17.40
N TYR A 59 -6.31 36.18 17.00
CA TYR A 59 -6.36 36.69 15.62
C TYR A 59 -4.96 36.91 15.05
N ALA A 60 -4.05 37.52 15.81
CA ALA A 60 -2.67 37.73 15.41
C ALA A 60 -1.78 36.52 15.76
N ALA A 61 -0.63 36.40 15.09
CA ALA A 61 0.31 35.29 15.30
C ALA A 61 0.88 35.19 16.72
N THR A 62 0.79 36.27 17.51
CA THR A 62 1.27 36.35 18.90
C THR A 62 0.16 36.28 19.93
N ASP A 63 -1.09 36.05 19.51
CA ASP A 63 -2.21 35.90 20.43
C ASP A 63 -2.22 34.50 21.07
N ALA A 64 -2.76 34.41 22.28
CA ALA A 64 -2.98 33.12 22.91
C ALA A 64 -4.03 32.30 22.13
N VAL A 65 -3.74 31.02 21.91
CA VAL A 65 -4.68 30.08 21.31
C VAL A 65 -5.56 29.49 22.41
N ASN A 66 -6.88 29.53 22.22
CA ASN A 66 -7.81 28.88 23.15
C ASN A 66 -8.09 27.41 22.75
N LYS A 67 -8.70 26.64 23.65
CA LYS A 67 -8.99 25.22 23.42
C LYS A 67 -9.87 24.99 22.17
N GLY A 68 -10.84 25.87 21.90
CA GLY A 68 -11.73 25.75 20.74
C GLY A 68 -10.98 25.85 19.40
N GLN A 69 -9.99 26.73 19.30
CA GLN A 69 -9.09 26.81 18.13
C GLN A 69 -8.24 25.55 17.98
N LEU A 70 -7.68 25.03 19.08
CA LEU A 70 -6.89 23.79 19.07
C LEU A 70 -7.74 22.58 18.63
N ASP A 71 -8.91 22.39 19.23
CA ASP A 71 -9.82 21.29 18.93
C ASP A 71 -10.27 21.35 17.45
N SER A 72 -10.53 22.55 16.92
CA SER A 72 -10.89 22.76 15.50
C SER A 72 -9.74 22.41 14.54
N GLY A 73 -8.50 22.77 14.90
CA GLY A 73 -7.30 22.42 14.14
C GLY A 73 -7.06 20.91 14.13
N LEU A 74 -7.19 20.25 15.28
CA LEU A 74 -7.09 18.79 15.40
C LEU A 74 -8.18 18.07 14.60
N ALA A 75 -9.43 18.53 14.66
CA ALA A 75 -10.52 17.95 13.91
C ALA A 75 -10.26 18.01 12.39
N THR A 76 -9.72 19.13 11.91
CA THR A 76 -9.34 19.30 10.49
C THR A 76 -8.20 18.35 10.11
N ALA A 77 -7.17 18.21 10.95
CA ALA A 77 -6.06 17.30 10.71
C ALA A 77 -6.49 15.82 10.69
N ASN A 78 -7.38 15.42 11.60
CA ASN A 78 -7.94 14.07 11.65
C ASN A 78 -8.77 13.80 10.39
N SER A 79 -9.68 14.70 10.02
CA SER A 79 -10.50 14.58 8.81
C SER A 79 -9.64 14.42 7.55
N TYR A 80 -8.58 15.23 7.42
CA TYR A 80 -7.64 15.08 6.30
C TYR A 80 -6.96 13.71 6.28
N THR A 81 -6.53 13.22 7.44
CA THR A 81 -5.86 11.92 7.56
C THR A 81 -6.81 10.77 7.22
N ASP A 82 -8.04 10.82 7.72
CA ASP A 82 -9.09 9.83 7.47
C ASP A 82 -9.43 9.76 5.97
N GLN A 83 -9.54 10.91 5.31
CA GLN A 83 -9.74 10.98 3.85
C GLN A 83 -8.60 10.33 3.08
N ARG A 84 -7.35 10.60 3.47
CA ARG A 84 -6.17 10.00 2.83
C ARG A 84 -6.11 8.49 3.05
N PHE A 85 -6.46 8.03 4.24
CA PHE A 85 -6.49 6.61 4.56
C PHE A 85 -7.57 5.88 3.77
N SER A 86 -8.80 6.43 3.70
CA SER A 86 -9.89 5.86 2.90
C SER A 86 -9.50 5.74 1.44
N ALA A 87 -8.94 6.81 0.84
CA ALA A 87 -8.51 6.78 -0.55
C ALA A 87 -7.41 5.72 -0.80
N MET A 88 -6.51 5.51 0.17
CA MET A 88 -5.49 4.48 0.05
C MET A 88 -6.07 3.06 0.19
N ALA A 89 -7.04 2.86 1.09
CA ALA A 89 -7.75 1.59 1.23
C ALA A 89 -8.49 1.24 -0.07
N ASP A 90 -9.21 2.19 -0.66
CA ASP A 90 -9.93 2.01 -1.93
C ASP A 90 -8.97 1.61 -3.06
N ASN A 91 -7.83 2.30 -3.20
CA ASN A 91 -6.82 1.97 -4.20
C ASN A 91 -6.25 0.56 -4.02
N PHE A 92 -6.06 0.14 -2.77
CA PHE A 92 -5.53 -1.19 -2.47
C PHE A 92 -6.54 -2.30 -2.79
N ASP A 93 -7.83 -2.07 -2.55
CA ASP A 93 -8.89 -3.01 -2.90
C ASP A 93 -9.04 -3.14 -4.43
N ILE A 94 -8.94 -2.03 -5.17
CA ILE A 94 -8.89 -2.04 -6.64
C ILE A 94 -7.68 -2.85 -7.12
N TYR A 95 -6.49 -2.58 -6.58
CA TYR A 95 -5.26 -3.26 -6.96
C TYR A 95 -5.34 -4.77 -6.70
N LYS A 96 -5.88 -5.18 -5.55
CA LYS A 96 -6.13 -6.59 -5.23
C LYS A 96 -7.07 -7.24 -6.24
N GLY A 97 -8.19 -6.58 -6.57
CA GLY A 97 -9.14 -7.07 -7.56
C GLY A 97 -8.49 -7.29 -8.93
N GLU A 98 -7.67 -6.33 -9.37
CA GLU A 98 -6.94 -6.43 -10.64
C GLU A 98 -5.91 -7.57 -10.63
N ILE A 99 -5.19 -7.77 -9.52
CA ILE A 99 -4.26 -8.91 -9.38
C ILE A 99 -5.02 -10.23 -9.44
N ASP A 100 -6.10 -10.37 -8.69
CA ASP A 100 -6.90 -11.60 -8.66
C ASP A 100 -7.41 -11.98 -10.04
N GLU A 101 -7.86 -10.99 -10.83
CA GLU A 101 -8.29 -11.23 -12.21
C GLU A 101 -7.13 -11.64 -13.13
N ARG A 102 -5.98 -10.95 -13.02
CA ARG A 102 -4.78 -11.30 -13.79
C ARG A 102 -4.27 -12.69 -13.46
N LEU A 103 -4.27 -13.09 -12.18
CA LEU A 103 -3.88 -14.43 -11.74
C LEU A 103 -4.82 -15.49 -12.31
N ARG A 104 -6.15 -15.31 -12.20
CA ARG A 104 -7.12 -16.24 -12.82
C ARG A 104 -6.96 -16.34 -14.34
N HIS A 105 -6.64 -15.24 -15.01
CA HIS A 105 -6.37 -15.25 -16.45
C HIS A 105 -5.07 -16.01 -16.78
N GLN A 106 -4.03 -15.84 -15.96
CA GLN A 106 -2.79 -16.60 -16.11
C GLN A 106 -3.00 -18.10 -15.84
N ASP A 107 -3.71 -18.47 -14.78
CA ASP A 107 -4.03 -19.85 -14.43
C ASP A 107 -4.75 -20.56 -15.59
N ARG A 108 -5.80 -19.92 -16.16
CA ARG A 108 -6.49 -20.46 -17.34
C ARG A 108 -5.57 -20.66 -18.53
N ARG A 109 -4.66 -19.71 -18.81
CA ARG A 109 -3.69 -19.86 -19.92
C ARG A 109 -2.73 -21.01 -19.66
N ILE A 110 -2.29 -21.22 -18.42
CA ILE A 110 -1.43 -22.36 -18.05
C ILE A 110 -2.18 -23.67 -18.27
N ASP A 111 -3.44 -23.76 -17.85
CA ASP A 111 -4.27 -24.94 -18.06
C ASP A 111 -4.49 -25.23 -19.55
N ARG A 112 -4.80 -24.21 -20.35
CA ARG A 112 -4.91 -24.33 -21.83
C ARG A 112 -3.60 -24.77 -22.48
N GLN A 113 -2.46 -24.23 -22.05
CA GLN A 113 -1.14 -24.65 -22.53
C GLN A 113 -0.86 -26.11 -22.20
N GLY A 114 -1.23 -26.56 -21.01
CA GLY A 114 -1.11 -27.95 -20.61
C GLY A 114 -2.01 -28.89 -21.42
N ALA A 115 -3.26 -28.50 -21.67
CA ALA A 115 -4.16 -29.21 -22.57
C ALA A 115 -3.59 -29.26 -24.00
N MET A 116 -3.06 -28.15 -24.52
CA MET A 116 -2.43 -28.09 -25.85
C MET A 116 -1.19 -28.99 -25.94
N ASN A 117 -0.35 -29.02 -24.91
CA ASN A 117 0.80 -29.91 -24.85
C ASN A 117 0.37 -31.37 -24.84
N ALA A 118 -0.63 -31.73 -24.02
CA ALA A 118 -1.20 -33.08 -24.01
C ALA A 118 -1.78 -33.45 -25.37
N ALA A 119 -2.49 -32.52 -26.02
CA ALA A 119 -3.03 -32.70 -27.37
C ALA A 119 -1.89 -32.98 -28.37
N MET A 120 -0.86 -32.13 -28.42
CA MET A 120 0.28 -32.31 -29.31
C MET A 120 1.04 -33.61 -29.06
N LEU A 121 1.19 -34.03 -27.81
CA LEU A 121 1.80 -35.30 -27.45
C LEU A 121 0.97 -36.48 -27.99
N ASN A 122 -0.34 -36.44 -27.81
CA ASN A 122 -1.27 -37.45 -28.37
C ASN A 122 -1.25 -37.46 -29.90
N MET A 123 -1.13 -36.29 -30.54
CA MET A 123 -0.96 -36.18 -31.99
C MET A 123 0.35 -36.81 -32.46
N ALA A 124 1.47 -36.47 -31.80
CA ALA A 124 2.79 -36.95 -32.18
C ALA A 124 2.92 -38.47 -32.00
N THR A 125 2.32 -39.02 -30.94
CA THR A 125 2.31 -40.47 -30.64
C THR A 125 1.35 -41.25 -31.52
N SER A 126 0.14 -40.74 -31.79
CA SER A 126 -0.84 -41.43 -32.65
C SER A 126 -0.33 -41.65 -34.07
N ALA A 127 0.44 -40.70 -34.61
CA ALA A 127 1.05 -40.84 -35.92
C ALA A 127 2.37 -41.65 -35.91
N ALA A 128 3.01 -41.87 -34.75
CA ALA A 128 4.30 -42.57 -34.65
C ALA A 128 4.24 -44.04 -35.10
N GLY A 129 3.12 -44.74 -34.88
CA GLY A 129 2.93 -46.15 -35.24
C GLY A 129 2.66 -46.43 -36.73
N VAL A 130 2.45 -45.37 -37.53
CA VAL A 130 2.10 -45.50 -38.95
C VAL A 130 3.37 -45.51 -39.80
N ARG A 131 3.60 -46.60 -40.56
CA ARG A 131 4.83 -46.84 -41.36
C ARG A 131 4.85 -46.14 -42.72
N THR A 132 3.99 -45.16 -42.95
CA THR A 132 3.93 -44.44 -44.22
C THR A 132 4.91 -43.26 -44.23
N GLN A 133 5.41 -42.92 -45.42
CA GLN A 133 6.35 -41.82 -45.59
C GLN A 133 5.75 -40.46 -45.21
N ASN A 134 4.46 -40.28 -45.47
CA ASN A 134 3.67 -39.11 -45.09
C ASN A 134 2.57 -39.57 -44.15
N ARG A 135 2.36 -38.84 -43.05
CA ARG A 135 1.31 -39.16 -42.08
C ARG A 135 0.78 -37.90 -41.40
N VAL A 136 -0.48 -37.97 -40.98
CA VAL A 136 -1.19 -36.89 -40.28
C VAL A 136 -1.67 -37.45 -38.95
N GLY A 137 -1.51 -36.67 -37.88
CA GLY A 137 -2.01 -36.99 -36.55
C GLY A 137 -3.00 -35.94 -36.08
N VAL A 138 -3.94 -36.38 -35.26
CA VAL A 138 -4.86 -35.52 -34.51
C VAL A 138 -4.77 -35.93 -33.06
N GLY A 139 -4.73 -34.96 -32.16
CA GLY A 139 -4.66 -35.23 -30.73
C GLY A 139 -5.58 -34.29 -29.98
N VAL A 140 -6.23 -34.80 -28.94
CA VAL A 140 -6.99 -34.01 -27.98
C VAL A 140 -6.30 -34.06 -26.63
N GLY A 141 -6.36 -32.97 -25.89
CA GLY A 141 -5.79 -32.86 -24.56
C GLY A 141 -6.75 -32.14 -23.63
N PHE A 142 -6.69 -32.52 -22.35
CA PHE A 142 -7.54 -31.99 -21.29
C PHE A 142 -6.66 -31.64 -20.09
N GLN A 143 -6.90 -30.50 -19.47
CA GLN A 143 -6.20 -30.10 -18.25
C GLN A 143 -7.07 -29.16 -17.41
N SER A 144 -7.28 -29.52 -16.14
CA SER A 144 -8.02 -28.71 -15.14
C SER A 144 -9.37 -28.13 -15.62
N GLY A 145 -10.07 -28.79 -16.55
CA GLY A 145 -11.33 -28.32 -17.12
C GLY A 145 -11.22 -27.60 -18.47
N GLU A 146 -10.01 -27.28 -18.91
CA GLU A 146 -9.73 -26.78 -20.26
C GLU A 146 -9.45 -27.93 -21.23
N SER A 147 -9.74 -27.71 -22.51
CA SER A 147 -9.50 -28.69 -23.57
C SER A 147 -8.81 -28.07 -24.78
N ALA A 148 -8.03 -28.87 -25.50
CA ALA A 148 -7.33 -28.44 -26.68
C ALA A 148 -7.38 -29.52 -27.77
N LEU A 149 -7.40 -29.07 -29.02
CA LEU A 149 -7.28 -29.91 -30.21
C LEU A 149 -5.96 -29.60 -30.91
N SER A 150 -5.29 -30.62 -31.40
CA SER A 150 -4.06 -30.51 -32.18
C SER A 150 -4.13 -31.29 -33.47
N LEU A 151 -3.44 -30.76 -34.48
CA LEU A 151 -3.32 -31.31 -35.81
C LEU A 151 -1.86 -31.22 -36.23
N GLY A 152 -1.32 -32.28 -36.81
CA GLY A 152 0.06 -32.27 -37.26
C GLY A 152 0.33 -33.19 -38.43
N TYR A 153 1.39 -32.86 -39.15
CA TYR A 153 1.91 -33.60 -40.28
C TYR A 153 3.31 -34.09 -39.94
N GLN A 154 3.59 -35.35 -40.23
CA GLN A 154 4.89 -35.96 -40.05
C GLN A 154 5.38 -36.58 -41.35
N ARG A 155 6.69 -36.53 -41.57
CA ARG A 155 7.35 -37.10 -42.74
C ARG A 155 8.58 -37.90 -42.35
N ALA A 156 8.62 -39.17 -42.76
CA ALA A 156 9.83 -40.00 -42.65
C ALA A 156 10.82 -39.58 -43.75
N LEU A 157 12.02 -39.16 -43.35
CA LEU A 157 13.11 -38.82 -44.27
C LEU A 157 13.93 -40.05 -44.63
N SER A 158 13.99 -41.04 -43.73
CA SER A 158 14.60 -42.35 -43.93
C SER A 158 13.90 -43.38 -43.03
N GLU A 159 14.27 -44.66 -43.12
CA GLU A 159 13.77 -45.70 -42.20
C GLU A 159 14.08 -45.43 -40.73
N ARG A 160 15.02 -44.51 -40.47
CA ARG A 160 15.55 -44.20 -39.14
C ARG A 160 15.31 -42.75 -38.71
N ALA A 161 14.77 -41.87 -39.57
CA ALA A 161 14.62 -40.45 -39.28
C ALA A 161 13.23 -39.93 -39.66
N THR A 162 12.58 -39.19 -38.75
CA THR A 162 11.26 -38.56 -38.97
C THR A 162 11.26 -37.12 -38.50
N VAL A 163 10.55 -36.24 -39.21
CA VAL A 163 10.26 -34.86 -38.82
C VAL A 163 8.75 -34.68 -38.64
N THR A 164 8.35 -33.90 -37.63
CA THR A 164 6.97 -33.60 -37.26
C THR A 164 6.76 -32.09 -37.21
N PHE A 165 5.63 -31.63 -37.74
CA PHE A 165 5.14 -30.26 -37.63
C PHE A 165 3.70 -30.32 -37.14
N GLY A 166 3.32 -29.53 -36.16
CA GLY A 166 1.94 -29.52 -35.66
C GLY A 166 1.54 -28.21 -35.02
N GLY A 167 0.23 -27.98 -34.96
CA GLY A 167 -0.39 -26.88 -34.26
C GLY A 167 -1.43 -27.40 -33.28
N ALA A 168 -1.65 -26.68 -32.18
CA ALA A 168 -2.72 -26.93 -31.24
C ALA A 168 -3.49 -25.65 -30.93
N PHE A 169 -4.77 -25.80 -30.65
CA PHE A 169 -5.74 -24.72 -30.49
C PHE A 169 -6.63 -25.03 -29.29
N SER A 170 -6.92 -24.00 -28.48
CA SER A 170 -7.81 -24.08 -27.32
C SER A 170 -8.48 -22.72 -27.13
N SER A 171 -9.82 -22.65 -27.17
CA SER A 171 -10.65 -21.42 -27.15
C SER A 171 -10.03 -20.19 -27.83
N ASP A 172 -9.16 -19.45 -27.13
CA ASP A 172 -8.56 -18.19 -27.59
C ASP A 172 -7.03 -18.25 -27.75
N ASP A 173 -6.40 -19.38 -27.41
CA ASP A 173 -4.97 -19.62 -27.49
C ASP A 173 -4.63 -20.63 -28.60
N SER A 174 -3.45 -20.45 -29.22
CA SER A 174 -2.91 -21.39 -30.19
C SER A 174 -1.41 -21.55 -29.98
N SER A 175 -0.88 -22.71 -30.37
CA SER A 175 0.54 -23.04 -30.30
C SER A 175 0.95 -23.84 -31.52
N VAL A 176 2.23 -23.75 -31.87
CA VAL A 176 2.84 -24.52 -32.96
C VAL A 176 4.13 -25.16 -32.48
N GLY A 177 4.42 -26.36 -32.99
CA GLY A 177 5.57 -27.15 -32.60
C GLY A 177 6.19 -27.89 -33.78
N VAL A 178 7.51 -28.06 -33.72
CA VAL A 178 8.29 -28.85 -34.68
C VAL A 178 9.16 -29.82 -33.90
N GLY A 179 9.27 -31.06 -34.36
CA GLY A 179 10.09 -32.09 -33.73
C GLY A 179 10.78 -32.99 -34.74
N ALA A 180 11.88 -33.61 -34.34
CA ALA A 180 12.58 -34.62 -35.13
C ALA A 180 12.93 -35.82 -34.24
N GLY A 181 12.88 -37.02 -34.80
CA GLY A 181 13.22 -38.27 -34.12
C GLY A 181 14.17 -39.11 -34.96
N PHE A 182 15.14 -39.76 -34.31
CA PHE A 182 16.11 -40.65 -34.93
C PHE A 182 16.24 -41.95 -34.13
N GLY A 183 16.30 -43.10 -34.80
CA GLY A 183 16.52 -44.42 -34.19
C GLY A 183 17.70 -45.16 -34.81
N TRP A 184 18.56 -45.77 -34.00
CA TRP A 184 19.74 -46.53 -34.44
C TRP A 184 19.57 -48.03 -34.23
#